data_AF-A0A8T7JW08-F1
#
_entry.id   AF-A0A8T7JW08-F1
#
_cell.length_a   1.000
_cell.length_b   1.000
_cell.length_c   1.000
_cell.angle_alpha   90.00
_cell.angle_beta   90.00
_cell.angle_gamma   90.00
#
_symmetry.space_group_name_H-M   'P 1'
#
loop_
_entity.id
_entity.type
_entity.pdbx_description
1 polymer ?
#
loop_
_entity_poly.entity_id
_entity_poly.type
_entity_poly.pdbx_seq_one_letter_code
_entity_poly.pdbx_strand_id
1 'polypeptide(L)'
;MNEDTLYLIHIAEAIESIQSFVADGRDAFMHSELVQAAVLYKLQTLAESTQRLSESAKAAHPQVEWEKIRGFRNRLVHGYLDVNLDIV
;
A
#
# COMPACT_ATOMS: atom_id res chain seq x y z
N MET A 1 -4.46 -0.23 -23.48
CA MET A 1 -4.17 -0.82 -22.16
C MET A 1 -5.48 -0.79 -21.38
N ASN A 2 -5.91 -1.89 -20.76
CA ASN A 2 -7.08 -1.88 -19.88
C ASN A 2 -6.75 -1.05 -18.63
N GLU A 3 -7.72 -0.30 -18.09
CA GLU A 3 -7.56 0.49 -16.86
C GLU A 3 -7.12 -0.39 -15.67
N ASP A 4 -7.67 -1.60 -15.55
CA ASP A 4 -7.24 -2.55 -14.51
C ASP A 4 -5.75 -2.89 -14.63
N THR A 5 -5.24 -3.08 -15.85
CA THR A 5 -3.82 -3.37 -16.08
C THR A 5 -2.94 -2.22 -15.61
N LEU A 6 -3.35 -0.98 -15.84
CA LEU A 6 -2.61 0.20 -15.38
C LEU A 6 -2.50 0.21 -13.85
N TYR A 7 -3.62 0.00 -13.15
CA TYR A 7 -3.62 -0.01 -11.67
C TYR A 7 -2.84 -1.20 -11.10
N LEU A 8 -2.92 -2.39 -11.72
CA LEU A 8 -2.14 -3.56 -11.30
C LEU A 8 -0.63 -3.33 -11.46
N ILE A 9 -0.19 -2.69 -12.56
CA ILE A 9 1.21 -2.32 -12.75
C ILE A 9 1.65 -1.36 -11.64
N HIS A 10 0.88 -0.30 -11.39
CA HIS A 10 1.22 0.66 -10.34
C HIS A 10 1.26 0.03 -8.94
N ILE A 11 0.35 -0.91 -8.64
CA ILE A 11 0.37 -1.70 -7.39
C ILE A 11 1.68 -2.49 -7.29
N ALA A 12 2.08 -3.19 -8.36
CA ALA A 12 3.33 -3.97 -8.37
C ALA A 12 4.56 -3.09 -8.16
N GLU A 13 4.66 -1.96 -8.87
CA GLU A 13 5.76 -0.99 -8.71
C GLU A 13 5.82 -0.40 -7.29
N ALA A 14 4.66 -0.18 -6.66
CA ALA A 14 4.60 0.29 -5.28
C ALA A 14 5.11 -0.77 -4.29
N ILE A 15 4.76 -2.05 -4.49
CA ILE A 15 5.27 -3.17 -3.70
C ILE A 15 6.79 -3.28 -3.83
N GLU A 16 7.31 -3.25 -5.06
CA GLU A 16 8.76 -3.31 -5.31
C GLU A 16 9.51 -2.14 -4.67
N SER A 17 8.93 -0.93 -4.73
CA SER A 17 9.47 0.25 -4.05
C SER A 17 9.56 0.05 -2.55
N ILE A 18 8.46 -0.44 -1.91
CA ILE A 18 8.42 -0.69 -0.47
C ILE A 18 9.48 -1.71 -0.08
N GLN A 19 9.56 -2.83 -0.80
CA GLN A 19 10.55 -3.87 -0.56
C GLN A 19 11.99 -3.35 -0.63
N SER A 20 12.27 -2.47 -1.60
CA SER A 20 13.57 -1.80 -1.73
C SER A 20 13.86 -0.86 -0.55
N PHE A 21 12.88 -0.06 -0.12
CA PHE A 21 13.04 0.90 0.97
C PHE A 21 13.31 0.23 2.32
N VAL A 22 12.76 -0.96 2.55
CA VAL A 22 12.93 -1.71 3.80
C VAL A 22 13.99 -2.81 3.72
N ALA A 23 14.81 -2.83 2.66
CA ALA A 23 15.81 -3.88 2.44
C ALA A 23 16.86 -3.97 3.56
N ASP A 24 17.18 -2.85 4.21
CA ASP A 24 18.11 -2.77 5.35
C ASP A 24 17.48 -3.23 6.68
N GLY A 25 16.22 -3.68 6.64
CA GLY A 25 15.51 -4.28 7.75
C GLY A 25 14.83 -3.28 8.68
N ARG A 26 14.21 -3.84 9.72
CA ARG A 26 13.32 -3.12 10.63
C ARG A 26 14.03 -1.97 11.37
N ASP A 27 15.24 -2.19 11.85
CA ASP A 27 15.93 -1.16 12.64
C ASP A 27 16.27 0.06 11.78
N ALA A 28 16.67 -0.14 10.53
CA ALA A 28 16.89 0.95 9.58
C ALA A 28 15.60 1.71 9.28
N PHE A 29 14.49 1.00 9.10
CA PHE A 29 13.15 1.60 8.94
C PHE A 29 12.74 2.44 10.16
N MET A 30 12.89 1.92 11.38
CA MET A 30 12.47 2.61 12.61
C MET A 30 13.29 3.87 12.91
N HIS A 31 14.51 3.98 12.39
CA HIS A 31 15.39 5.14 12.60
C HIS A 31 15.43 6.11 11.41
N SER A 32 14.59 5.93 10.39
CA SER A 32 14.56 6.79 9.21
C SER A 32 13.16 7.30 8.90
N GLU A 33 12.88 8.53 9.33
CA GLU A 33 11.61 9.22 9.04
C GLU A 33 11.36 9.32 7.53
N LEU A 34 12.41 9.50 6.72
CA LEU A 34 12.31 9.54 5.26
C LEU A 34 11.82 8.21 4.69
N VAL A 35 12.37 7.09 5.18
CA VAL A 35 11.97 5.74 4.74
C VAL A 35 10.55 5.46 5.20
N GLN A 36 10.19 5.82 6.44
CA GLN A 36 8.82 5.69 6.95
C GLN A 36 7.83 6.46 6.08
N ALA A 37 8.10 7.73 5.80
CA ALA A 37 7.26 8.56 4.95
C ALA A 37 7.13 7.98 3.53
N ALA A 38 8.22 7.47 2.94
CA ALA A 38 8.21 6.86 1.62
C ALA A 38 7.37 5.56 1.60
N VAL A 39 7.51 4.70 2.60
CA VAL A 39 6.73 3.46 2.74
C VAL A 39 5.25 3.78 2.93
N LEU A 40 4.90 4.68 3.85
CA LEU A 40 3.52 5.09 4.10
C LEU A 40 2.86 5.69 2.85
N TYR A 41 3.59 6.52 2.10
CA TYR A 41 3.11 7.07 0.84
C TYR A 41 2.84 5.96 -0.20
N LYS A 42 3.76 5.01 -0.38
CA LYS A 42 3.58 3.89 -1.31
C LYS A 42 2.42 2.99 -0.91
N LEU A 43 2.27 2.72 0.38
CA LEU A 43 1.14 1.96 0.92
C LEU A 43 -0.20 2.67 0.65
N GLN A 44 -0.25 4.00 0.83
CA GLN A 44 -1.44 4.80 0.54
C GLN A 44 -1.81 4.76 -0.95
N THR A 45 -0.86 5.00 -1.86
CA THR A 45 -1.15 5.07 -3.30
C THR A 45 -1.44 3.70 -3.90
N LEU A 46 -0.82 2.64 -3.39
CA LEU A 46 -1.18 1.26 -3.68
C LEU A 46 -2.62 0.99 -3.26
N ALA A 47 -2.99 1.32 -2.02
CA ALA A 47 -4.33 1.04 -1.53
C ALA A 47 -5.40 1.83 -2.29
N GLU A 48 -5.12 3.07 -2.70
CA GLU A 48 -6.00 3.83 -3.60
C GLU A 48 -6.17 3.12 -4.96
N SER A 49 -5.09 2.59 -5.54
CA SER A 49 -5.14 1.87 -6.81
C SER A 49 -6.00 0.61 -6.73
N THR A 50 -5.98 -0.10 -5.60
CA THR A 50 -6.88 -1.26 -5.40
C THR A 50 -8.36 -0.88 -5.44
N GLN A 51 -8.72 0.35 -5.02
CA GLN A 51 -10.12 0.81 -5.08
C GLN A 51 -10.58 1.07 -6.52
N ARG A 52 -9.65 1.41 -7.42
CA ARG A 52 -9.90 1.71 -8.82
C ARG A 52 -10.02 0.48 -9.72
N LEU A 53 -9.62 -0.68 -9.22
CA LEU A 53 -9.85 -1.95 -9.93
C LEU A 53 -11.35 -2.19 -10.11
N SER A 54 -11.71 -2.76 -11.26
CA SER A 54 -13.07 -3.20 -11.54
C SER A 54 -13.56 -4.24 -10.54
N GLU A 55 -14.87 -4.27 -10.28
CA GLU A 55 -15.47 -5.28 -9.41
C GLU A 55 -15.24 -6.70 -9.94
N SER A 56 -15.19 -6.88 -11.27
CA SER A 56 -14.83 -8.16 -11.89
C SER A 56 -13.40 -8.58 -11.56
N ALA A 57 -12.43 -7.66 -11.55
CA ALA A 57 -11.05 -7.96 -11.20
C ALA A 57 -10.91 -8.34 -9.72
N LYS A 58 -11.61 -7.62 -8.83
CA LYS A 58 -11.65 -7.95 -7.39
C LYS A 58 -12.32 -9.30 -7.14
N ALA A 59 -13.46 -9.57 -7.79
CA ALA A 59 -14.21 -10.82 -7.66
C ALA A 59 -13.44 -12.04 -8.20
N ALA A 60 -12.56 -11.86 -9.19
CA ALA A 60 -11.67 -12.90 -9.68
C ALA A 60 -10.57 -13.29 -8.67
N HIS A 61 -10.34 -12.47 -7.65
CA HIS A 61 -9.33 -12.70 -6.61
C HIS A 61 -9.91 -12.54 -5.20
N PRO A 62 -10.83 -13.43 -4.78
CA PRO A 62 -11.50 -13.34 -3.49
C PRO A 62 -10.59 -13.63 -2.29
N GLN A 63 -9.40 -14.21 -2.52
CA GLN A 63 -8.38 -14.45 -1.49
C GLN A 63 -7.72 -13.15 -1.01
N VAL A 64 -7.85 -12.06 -1.77
CA VAL A 64 -7.32 -10.75 -1.37
C VAL A 64 -8.39 -10.04 -0.53
N GLU A 65 -7.98 -9.57 0.65
CA GLU A 65 -8.87 -8.92 1.60
C GLU A 65 -9.15 -7.44 1.22
N TRP A 66 -9.82 -7.22 0.09
CA TRP A 66 -10.04 -5.88 -0.50
C TRP A 66 -10.63 -4.86 0.48
N GLU A 67 -11.61 -5.27 1.30
CA GLU A 67 -12.22 -4.40 2.31
C GLU A 67 -11.23 -4.02 3.43
N LYS A 68 -10.30 -4.89 3.79
CA LYS A 68 -9.24 -4.54 4.77
C LYS A 68 -8.27 -3.53 4.17
N ILE A 69 -7.89 -3.69 2.90
CA ILE A 69 -7.02 -2.72 2.20
C ILE A 69 -7.70 -1.35 2.14
N ARG A 70 -9.01 -1.32 1.84
CA ARG A 70 -9.82 -0.09 1.88
C ARG A 70 -9.86 0.54 3.27
N GLY A 71 -10.09 -0.25 4.32
CA GLY A 71 -10.07 0.22 5.71
C GLY A 71 -8.71 0.78 6.12
N PHE A 72 -7.64 0.11 5.72
CA PHE A 72 -6.26 0.55 5.95
C PHE A 72 -5.96 1.91 5.29
N ARG A 73 -6.35 2.11 4.02
CA ARG A 73 -6.23 3.40 3.32
C ARG A 73 -6.90 4.53 4.10
N ASN A 74 -8.10 4.30 4.63
CA ASN A 74 -8.81 5.30 5.42
C ASN A 74 -8.05 5.66 6.70
N ARG A 75 -7.42 4.67 7.36
CA ARG A 75 -6.60 4.94 8.54
C ARG A 75 -5.31 5.69 8.20
N LEU A 76 -4.64 5.36 7.10
CA LEU A 76 -3.46 6.10 6.65
C LEU A 76 -3.76 7.58 6.33
N VAL A 77 -4.94 7.88 5.77
CA VAL A 77 -5.30 9.24 5.37
C VAL A 77 -5.90 10.06 6.51
N HIS A 78 -6.75 9.45 7.35
CA HIS A 78 -7.51 10.18 8.38
C HIS A 78 -6.97 9.98 9.79
N GLY A 79 -6.29 8.87 10.05
CA GLY A 79 -5.67 8.53 11.34
C GLY A 79 -4.15 8.58 11.28
N TYR A 80 -3.58 9.41 10.41
CA TYR A 80 -2.12 9.48 10.19
C TYR A 80 -1.32 9.82 11.45
N LEU A 81 -1.92 10.54 12.40
CA LEU A 81 -1.32 10.80 13.73
C LEU A 81 -1.28 9.56 14.63
N ASP A 82 -2.14 8.57 14.37
CA ASP A 82 -2.30 7.34 15.16
C ASP A 82 -1.78 6.10 14.43
N VAL A 83 -0.95 6.28 13.40
CA VAL A 83 -0.31 5.18 12.69
C VAL A 83 0.78 4.60 13.59
N ASN A 84 0.61 3.33 13.96
CA ASN A 84 1.61 2.60 14.73
C ASN A 84 2.63 1.98 13.78
N LEU A 85 3.85 2.53 13.76
CA LEU A 85 4.96 2.03 12.94
C LEU A 85 5.44 0.63 13.32
N ASP A 86 5.11 0.12 14.51
CA ASP A 86 5.41 -1.26 14.88
C ASP A 86 4.51 -2.28 14.16
N ILE A 87 3.38 -1.82 13.59
CA ILE A 87 2.42 -2.65 12.83
C ILE A 87 2.66 -2.54 11.31
N VAL A 88 3.21 -1.41 10.86
CA VAL A 88 3.53 -1.13 9.44
C VAL A 88 4.77 -1.90 9.02
#